data_AF-A0A1C5EYQ7-F1
#
_entry.id   AF-A0A1C5EYQ7-F1
#
_cell.length_a   1.000
_cell.length_b   1.000
_cell.length_c   1.000
_cell.angle_alpha   90.00
_cell.angle_beta   90.00
_cell.angle_gamma   90.00
#
_symmetry.space_group_name_H-M   'P 1'
#
loop_
_entity.id
_entity.type
_entity.pdbx_description
1 polymer ?
#
loop_
_entity_poly.entity_id
_entity_poly.type
_entity_poly.pdbx_seq_one_letter_code
_entity_poly.pdbx_strand_id
1 'polypeptide(L)'
;PRPPAADRPRKRGHRARLRVPDDALPARPGAEITLTFDLQPLDEPWEPDPATDATDERPLDITVRVDASSAEVSPSLMHLRLTDARGTAPGDFRITPTSAGPVKLFIDVLRRVDGAVIQEITAELPALDAEDLEPSR
;
A
#
# COMPACT_ATOMS: atom_id res chain seq x y z
N PRO A 1 14.25 5.95 -46.16
CA PRO A 1 13.43 5.19 -45.17
C PRO A 1 14.08 5.24 -43.77
N ARG A 2 13.52 6.02 -42.84
CA ARG A 2 13.89 5.91 -41.42
C ARG A 2 13.36 4.57 -40.89
N PRO A 3 14.10 3.83 -40.06
CA PRO A 3 13.57 2.64 -39.42
C PRO A 3 12.34 3.04 -38.58
N PRO A 4 11.34 2.16 -38.41
CA PRO A 4 10.25 2.40 -37.49
C PRO A 4 10.86 2.69 -36.12
N ALA A 5 10.43 3.79 -35.49
CA ALA A 5 10.78 4.06 -34.11
C ALA A 5 10.45 2.79 -33.33
N ALA A 6 11.48 2.14 -32.77
CA ALA A 6 11.27 1.03 -31.87
C ALA A 6 10.24 1.50 -30.84
N ASP A 7 9.11 0.81 -30.80
CA ASP A 7 8.06 0.98 -29.80
C ASP A 7 8.75 0.70 -28.47
N ARG A 8 9.34 1.75 -27.87
CA ARG A 8 10.01 1.62 -26.59
C ARG A 8 8.91 1.16 -25.64
N PRO A 9 9.05 0.00 -24.97
CA PRO A 9 8.05 -0.41 -24.01
C PRO A 9 7.86 0.75 -23.06
N ARG A 10 6.61 1.26 -22.98
CA ARG A 10 6.23 2.29 -22.02
C ARG A 10 6.59 1.73 -20.64
N LYS A 11 7.65 2.25 -20.04
CA LYS A 11 8.11 1.87 -18.70
C LYS A 11 7.04 2.34 -17.72
N ARG A 12 6.47 1.44 -16.91
CA ARG A 12 5.29 1.75 -16.11
C ARG A 12 5.75 2.09 -14.68
N GLY A 13 5.46 3.32 -14.25
CA GLY A 13 5.68 3.68 -12.84
C GLY A 13 4.82 2.82 -11.93
N HIS A 14 5.24 2.60 -10.68
CA HIS A 14 4.41 1.93 -9.68
C HIS A 14 3.94 2.94 -8.66
N ARG A 15 2.65 2.93 -8.31
CA ARG A 15 2.11 3.71 -7.20
C ARG A 15 1.50 2.76 -6.19
N ALA A 16 1.96 2.86 -4.94
CA ALA A 16 1.37 2.12 -3.86
C ALA A 16 -0.04 2.63 -3.59
N ARG A 17 -0.94 1.67 -3.42
CA ARG A 17 -2.35 1.86 -3.10
C ARG A 17 -2.70 0.90 -1.99
N LEU A 18 -3.39 1.42 -0.98
CA LEU A 18 -4.04 0.61 0.01
C LEU A 18 -5.43 0.22 -0.50
N ARG A 19 -5.74 -1.07 -0.52
CA ARG A 19 -7.10 -1.56 -0.74
C ARG A 19 -7.70 -1.96 0.60
N VAL A 20 -8.84 -1.36 0.90
CA VAL A 20 -9.67 -1.64 2.07
C VAL A 20 -10.91 -2.39 1.57
N PRO A 21 -11.26 -3.56 2.11
CA PRO A 21 -12.52 -4.23 1.77
C PRO A 21 -13.72 -3.37 2.21
N ASP A 22 -14.74 -3.23 1.38
CA ASP A 22 -15.96 -2.50 1.74
C ASP A 22 -16.68 -3.12 2.94
N ASP A 23 -16.65 -4.45 3.06
CA ASP A 23 -17.22 -5.21 4.18
C ASP A 23 -16.40 -5.11 5.49
N ALA A 24 -15.20 -4.56 5.43
CA ALA A 24 -14.34 -4.37 6.60
C ALA A 24 -14.65 -3.08 7.39
N LEU A 25 -15.58 -2.26 6.89
CA LEU A 25 -16.00 -1.02 7.51
C LEU A 25 -17.44 -1.12 8.03
N PRO A 26 -17.76 -0.43 9.14
CA PRO A 26 -16.88 0.36 10.00
C PRO A 26 -15.94 -0.48 10.89
N ALA A 27 -14.79 0.09 11.23
CA ALA A 27 -13.79 -0.59 12.07
C ALA A 27 -14.31 -0.81 13.51
N ARG A 28 -14.30 -2.06 13.98
CA ARG A 28 -14.78 -2.46 15.32
C ARG A 28 -13.62 -2.86 16.24
N PRO A 29 -13.64 -2.47 17.53
CA PRO A 29 -12.66 -2.93 18.49
C PRO A 29 -12.59 -4.46 18.55
N GLY A 30 -11.39 -5.03 18.45
CA GLY A 30 -11.16 -6.47 18.47
C GLY A 30 -11.54 -7.23 17.20
N ALA A 31 -12.13 -6.59 16.20
CA ALA A 31 -12.42 -7.22 14.91
C ALA A 31 -11.18 -7.17 14.01
N GLU A 32 -10.73 -8.33 13.53
CA GLU A 32 -9.61 -8.41 12.58
C GLU A 32 -10.07 -7.93 11.20
N ILE A 33 -9.36 -6.95 10.63
CA ILE A 33 -9.58 -6.44 9.29
C ILE A 33 -8.35 -6.75 8.45
N THR A 34 -8.53 -7.51 7.38
CA THR A 34 -7.47 -7.77 6.40
C THR A 34 -7.43 -6.65 5.38
N LEU A 35 -6.27 -6.04 5.23
CA LEU A 35 -5.99 -4.97 4.28
C LEU A 35 -4.91 -5.45 3.31
N THR A 36 -5.02 -4.97 2.07
CA THR A 36 -4.08 -5.35 1.02
C THR A 36 -3.32 -4.12 0.56
N PHE A 37 -2.01 -4.15 0.75
CA PHE A 37 -1.09 -3.22 0.12
C PHE A 37 -0.80 -3.69 -1.31
N ASP A 38 -1.11 -2.86 -2.29
CA ASP A 38 -0.98 -3.18 -3.71
C ASP A 38 -0.16 -2.10 -4.42
N LEU A 39 0.70 -2.50 -5.35
CA LEU A 39 1.50 -1.60 -6.16
C LEU A 39 0.97 -1.65 -7.58
N GLN A 40 0.14 -0.67 -7.94
CA GLN A 40 -0.46 -0.61 -9.27
C GLN A 40 0.46 0.11 -10.26
N PRO A 41 0.55 -0.36 -11.51
CA PRO A 41 1.19 0.39 -12.56
C PRO A 41 0.45 1.72 -12.79
N LEU A 42 1.20 2.78 -13.06
CA LEU A 42 0.70 4.06 -13.51
C LEU A 42 0.39 3.96 -15.01
N ASP A 43 -0.85 4.30 -15.39
CA ASP A 43 -1.28 4.38 -16.79
C ASP A 43 -0.80 5.67 -17.50
N GLU A 44 -0.16 6.58 -16.76
CA GLU A 44 0.43 7.81 -17.29
C GLU A 44 1.86 7.60 -17.81
N PRO A 45 2.30 8.34 -18.85
CA PRO A 45 3.68 8.31 -19.30
C PRO A 45 4.59 8.85 -18.18
N TRP A 46 5.37 7.96 -17.60
CA TRP A 46 6.33 8.25 -16.54
C TRP A 46 7.74 7.92 -17.01
N GLU A 47 8.70 8.76 -16.63
CA GLU A 47 10.12 8.52 -16.89
C GLU A 47 10.76 8.00 -15.59
N PRO A 48 11.16 6.72 -15.52
CA PRO A 48 11.78 6.17 -14.32
C PRO A 48 13.11 6.87 -14.05
N ASP A 49 13.35 7.25 -12.80
CA ASP A 49 14.69 7.55 -12.34
C ASP A 49 15.43 6.22 -12.09
N PRO A 50 16.43 5.89 -12.91
CA PRO A 50 17.17 4.64 -12.81
C PRO A 50 17.95 4.47 -11.48
N ALA A 51 18.08 5.53 -10.69
CA ALA A 51 18.72 5.50 -9.38
C ALA A 51 17.75 5.15 -8.24
N THR A 52 16.44 5.41 -8.39
CA THR A 52 15.46 5.26 -7.32
C THR A 52 14.31 4.32 -7.65
N ASP A 53 14.03 4.09 -8.93
CA ASP A 53 12.83 3.41 -9.36
C ASP A 53 13.07 1.98 -9.86
N ALA A 54 12.07 1.12 -9.62
CA ALA A 54 12.07 -0.24 -10.13
C ALA A 54 11.82 -0.25 -11.65
N THR A 55 12.58 -1.08 -12.36
CA THR A 55 12.37 -1.38 -13.80
C THR A 55 12.42 -2.90 -13.99
N ASP A 56 11.99 -3.45 -15.14
CA ASP A 56 12.07 -4.90 -15.40
C ASP A 56 13.50 -5.45 -15.31
N GLU A 57 14.47 -4.65 -15.76
CA GLU A 57 15.90 -5.00 -15.73
C GLU A 57 16.52 -4.77 -14.35
N ARG A 58 15.89 -3.95 -13.51
CA ARG A 58 16.35 -3.56 -12.18
C ARG A 58 15.19 -3.58 -11.20
N PRO A 59 14.83 -4.76 -10.68
CA PRO A 59 13.81 -4.84 -9.64
C PRO A 59 14.31 -4.16 -8.36
N LEU A 60 13.39 -3.58 -7.61
CA LEU A 60 13.70 -2.89 -6.36
C LEU A 60 13.21 -3.69 -5.16
N ASP A 61 14.11 -4.03 -4.24
CA ASP A 61 13.72 -4.59 -2.96
C ASP A 61 13.25 -3.45 -2.04
N ILE A 62 12.03 -3.58 -1.53
CA ILE A 62 11.42 -2.61 -0.62
C ILE A 62 10.99 -3.25 0.69
N THR A 63 10.86 -2.40 1.69
CA THR A 63 10.21 -2.71 2.96
C THR A 63 9.00 -1.82 3.10
N VAL A 64 7.83 -2.42 3.27
CA VAL A 64 6.60 -1.71 3.62
C VAL A 64 6.49 -1.75 5.13
N ARG A 65 6.55 -0.58 5.77
CA ARG A 65 6.28 -0.42 7.20
C ARG A 65 4.86 0.10 7.36
N VAL A 66 4.10 -0.54 8.23
CA VAL A 66 2.71 -0.18 8.53
C VAL A 66 2.58 0.09 10.02
N ASP A 67 2.17 1.31 10.34
CA ASP A 67 1.86 1.76 11.69
C ASP A 67 0.38 2.20 11.76
N ALA A 68 -0.21 2.10 12.95
CA ALA A 68 -1.59 2.51 13.19
C ALA A 68 -1.73 3.22 14.54
N SER A 69 -2.60 4.23 14.61
CA SER A 69 -2.79 5.01 15.85
C SER A 69 -3.52 4.24 16.95
N SER A 70 -4.57 3.52 16.57
CA SER A 70 -5.53 2.89 17.49
C SER A 70 -5.88 1.46 17.06
N ALA A 71 -4.90 0.77 16.49
CA ALA A 71 -5.01 -0.63 16.07
C ALA A 71 -3.66 -1.33 16.21
N GLU A 72 -3.70 -2.62 16.52
CA GLU A 72 -2.54 -3.50 16.37
C GLU A 72 -2.40 -3.89 14.89
N VAL A 73 -1.18 -4.00 14.38
CA VAL A 73 -0.90 -4.32 12.98
C VAL A 73 -0.06 -5.60 12.89
N SER A 74 -0.48 -6.55 12.05
CA SER A 74 0.21 -7.83 11.88
C SER A 74 0.14 -8.36 10.44
N PRO A 75 1.27 -8.55 9.73
CA PRO A 75 2.59 -8.02 10.09
C PRO A 75 2.65 -6.48 9.91
N SER A 76 3.40 -5.79 10.75
CA SER A 76 3.72 -4.36 10.60
C SER A 76 4.87 -4.08 9.63
N LEU A 77 5.61 -5.12 9.22
CA LEU A 77 6.72 -5.04 8.28
C LEU A 77 6.57 -6.13 7.22
N MET A 78 6.60 -5.73 5.95
CA MET A 78 6.56 -6.63 4.81
C MET A 78 7.73 -6.35 3.87
N HIS A 79 8.42 -7.40 3.42
CA HIS A 79 9.49 -7.28 2.45
C HIS A 79 8.99 -7.72 1.08
N LEU A 80 8.95 -6.79 0.14
CA LEU A 80 8.41 -7.01 -1.20
C LEU A 80 9.49 -6.70 -2.24
N ARG A 81 9.34 -7.30 -3.43
CA ARG A 81 10.23 -7.07 -4.57
C ARG A 81 9.44 -6.45 -5.71
N LEU A 82 9.69 -5.18 -5.99
CA LEU A 82 9.08 -4.42 -7.07
C LEU A 82 9.63 -4.83 -8.43
N THR A 83 8.75 -5.25 -9.32
CA THR A 83 9.04 -5.52 -10.74
C THR A 83 8.08 -4.74 -11.62
N ASP A 84 8.60 -3.99 -12.60
CA ASP A 84 7.86 -2.99 -13.38
C ASP A 84 6.70 -3.58 -14.23
N ALA A 85 6.95 -4.48 -15.19
CA ALA A 85 5.88 -4.82 -16.13
C ALA A 85 4.86 -5.86 -15.64
N ARG A 86 5.10 -6.53 -14.51
CA ARG A 86 4.31 -7.71 -14.07
C ARG A 86 3.45 -7.47 -12.83
N GLY A 87 3.59 -6.30 -12.20
CA GLY A 87 3.00 -6.03 -10.90
C GLY A 87 3.80 -6.71 -9.79
N THR A 88 3.81 -6.07 -8.62
CA THR A 88 4.37 -6.69 -7.40
C THR A 88 3.28 -7.53 -6.76
N ALA A 89 3.64 -8.67 -6.20
CA ALA A 89 2.68 -9.44 -5.39
C ALA A 89 2.16 -8.53 -4.26
N PRO A 90 0.84 -8.43 -4.09
CA PRO A 90 0.28 -7.64 -3.00
C PRO A 90 0.78 -8.16 -1.64
N GLY A 91 0.95 -7.24 -0.69
CA GLY A 91 1.26 -7.56 0.69
C GLY A 91 0.00 -7.46 1.53
N ASP A 92 -0.45 -8.58 2.08
CA ASP A 92 -1.58 -8.58 3.02
C ASP A 92 -1.09 -8.35 4.44
N PHE A 93 -1.79 -7.46 5.13
CA PHE A 93 -1.59 -7.23 6.56
C PHE A 93 -2.94 -7.10 7.23
N ARG A 94 -2.96 -7.36 8.53
CA ARG A 94 -4.17 -7.32 9.33
C ARG A 94 -4.05 -6.21 10.34
N ILE A 95 -5.18 -5.59 10.62
CA ILE A 95 -5.29 -4.66 11.73
C ILE A 95 -6.36 -5.15 12.69
N THR A 96 -6.14 -4.91 13.98
CA THR A 96 -7.12 -5.15 15.03
C THR A 96 -7.32 -3.84 15.78
N PRO A 97 -8.40 -3.09 15.52
CA PRO A 97 -8.69 -1.85 16.22
C PRO A 97 -8.76 -2.09 17.73
N THR A 98 -8.16 -1.22 18.53
CA THR A 98 -8.14 -1.31 20.00
C THR A 98 -9.12 -0.35 20.66
N SER A 99 -9.72 0.57 19.88
CA SER A 99 -10.68 1.56 20.34
C SER A 99 -11.80 1.75 19.32
N ALA A 100 -12.94 2.28 19.76
CA ALA A 100 -14.09 2.56 18.90
C ALA A 100 -13.94 3.86 18.07
N GLY A 101 -12.76 4.50 18.11
CA GLY A 101 -12.45 5.69 17.31
C GLY A 101 -11.90 5.35 15.92
N PRO A 102 -11.76 6.35 15.03
CA PRO A 102 -11.21 6.14 13.70
C PRO A 102 -9.77 5.64 13.78
N VAL A 103 -9.40 4.74 12.87
CA VAL A 103 -8.04 4.19 12.79
C VAL A 103 -7.27 4.93 11.71
N LYS A 104 -6.20 5.61 12.10
CA LYS A 104 -5.25 6.19 11.14
C LYS A 104 -4.15 5.19 10.85
N LEU A 105 -3.91 4.94 9.57
CA LEU A 105 -2.85 4.09 9.05
C LEU A 105 -1.77 4.96 8.41
N PHE A 106 -0.52 4.62 8.73
CA PHE A 106 0.68 5.24 8.18
C PHE A 106 1.49 4.13 7.52
N ILE A 107 1.70 4.25 6.20
CA ILE A 107 2.40 3.24 5.42
C ILE A 107 3.60 3.89 4.74
N ASP A 108 4.79 3.45 5.14
CA ASP A 108 6.05 3.89 4.53
C ASP A 108 6.60 2.82 3.62
N VAL A 109 6.92 3.19 2.39
CA VAL A 109 7.60 2.35 1.42
C VAL A 109 9.06 2.73 1.39
N LEU A 110 9.90 1.88 1.95
CA LEU A 110 11.32 2.10 2.15
C LEU A 110 12.13 1.30 1.13
N ARG A 111 13.10 1.94 0.49
CA ARG A 111 14.11 1.25 -0.30
C ARG A 111 15.00 0.42 0.61
N ARG A 112 15.18 -0.87 0.32
CA ARG A 112 15.92 -1.75 1.24
C ARG A 112 17.43 -1.47 1.31
N VAL A 113 18.04 -0.99 0.22
CA VAL A 113 19.50 -0.82 0.13
C VAL A 113 20.02 0.30 1.04
N ASP A 114 19.24 1.34 1.29
CA ASP A 114 19.65 2.52 2.08
C ASP A 114 18.58 3.04 3.06
N GLY A 115 17.39 2.45 3.07
CA GLY A 115 16.30 2.88 3.93
C GLY A 115 15.63 4.19 3.49
N ALA A 116 15.91 4.70 2.28
CA ALA A 116 15.26 5.91 1.79
C ALA A 116 13.75 5.69 1.64
N VAL A 117 12.96 6.63 2.14
CA VAL A 117 11.51 6.65 1.92
C VAL A 117 11.26 6.99 0.45
N ILE A 118 10.63 6.06 -0.27
CA ILE A 118 10.22 6.24 -1.66
C ILE A 118 8.80 6.80 -1.72
N GLN A 119 7.95 6.40 -0.77
CA GLN A 119 6.56 6.82 -0.71
C GLN A 119 5.98 6.71 0.70
N GLU A 120 5.10 7.65 1.04
CA GLU A 120 4.31 7.66 2.27
C GLU A 120 2.82 7.65 1.90
N ILE A 121 2.03 6.85 2.60
CA ILE A 121 0.58 6.80 2.47
C ILE A 121 -0.02 7.02 3.85
N THR A 122 -0.96 7.96 3.93
CA THR A 122 -1.82 8.12 5.10
C THR A 122 -3.24 7.77 4.69
N ALA A 123 -3.87 6.85 5.43
CA ALA A 123 -5.27 6.48 5.24
C ALA A 123 -6.00 6.55 6.58
N GLU A 124 -7.27 6.90 6.56
CA GLU A 124 -8.14 6.89 7.73
C GLU A 124 -9.28 5.90 7.47
N LEU A 125 -9.47 4.97 8.40
CA LEU A 125 -10.57 4.03 8.38
C LEU A 125 -11.68 4.56 9.30
N PRO A 126 -12.91 4.75 8.80
CA PRO A 126 -14.01 5.24 9.60
C PRO A 126 -14.33 4.27 10.73
N ALA A 127 -14.60 4.85 11.90
CA ALA A 127 -15.05 4.10 13.07
C ALA A 127 -16.54 3.78 12.96
N LEU A 128 -17.00 2.88 13.83
CA LEU A 128 -18.43 2.70 14.05
C LEU A 128 -18.91 3.95 14.80
N ASP A 129 -19.88 4.69 14.23
CA ASP A 129 -20.49 5.81 14.92
C ASP A 129 -21.00 5.33 16.29
N ALA A 130 -20.65 6.06 17.35
CA ALA A 130 -21.06 5.72 18.71
C ALA A 130 -22.59 5.71 18.88
N GLU A 131 -23.33 6.29 17.92
CA GLU A 131 -24.80 6.33 17.87
C GLU A 131 -25.44 5.00 17.41
N ASP A 132 -24.71 4.08 16.76
CA ASP A 132 -25.24 2.76 16.34
C ASP A 132 -25.09 1.68 17.44
N LEU A 133 -24.52 2.05 18.60
CA LEU A 133 -24.31 1.21 19.78
C LEU A 133 -25.42 1.38 20.84
N GLU A 134 -26.63 1.80 20.44
CA GLU A 134 -27.78 1.67 21.33
C GLU A 134 -28.26 0.21 21.34
N PRO A 135 -28.26 -0.48 22.50
CA PRO A 135 -29.02 -1.72 22.62
C PRO A 135 -30.49 -1.32 22.54
N SER A 136 -31.15 -1.62 21.42
CA SER A 136 -32.61 -1.60 21.31
C SER A 136 -33.21 -2.24 22.56
N ARG A 137 -33.77 -1.40 23.42
CA ARG A 137 -34.33 -1.77 24.72
C ARG A 137 -35.82 -2.00 24.60
#